data_AF-R9IWU2-F1
#
_entry.id   AF-R9IWU2-F1
#
_cell.length_a   1.000
_cell.length_b   1.000
_cell.length_c   1.000
_cell.angle_alpha   90.00
_cell.angle_beta   90.00
_cell.angle_gamma   90.00
#
_symmetry.space_group_name_H-M   'P 1'
#
loop_
_entity.id
_entity.type
_entity.pdbx_description
1 polymer ?
#
loop_
_entity_poly.entity_id
_entity_poly.type
_entity_poly.pdbx_seq_one_letter_code
_entity_poly.pdbx_strand_id
1 'polypeptide(L)'
;MITSISIEEGITSISEFAFGECASLKAIEFPNSLENIGRMAFLLCSSLETVICGSGLKEIGEQAFYNLPSLKQVQLNDGLESIGINAFSTCWELREIRIPDTVKVLKEGCFSSTGLVSFNVPKGITEIKDGILNGASRLEEIQVAPENENFQVIEDVLYSKREGGLSRVLAAAYSKFQSESTLKIAEGAESIGANVFSRARMGIVQLPSSLKEIGSYTFSYCPYLSKVNVPDGVEKIGVQAFSYCSSLQTVSFGKGVNKLGGPVFYQSNKLETITVAPENQFFEAVENVLYSKDHTILYTYAPAKPETEYHIMDTVTEISTSGVSGASFLEELYLPETISELKTSVITGNAKLKSIYFPGNAPKYGWDSITKNAANLIIYRRADSSGWDAEGWRDFEYADWNPENNSQEEGEFDGISWKYEGDKGRMIFTGTGDMPDFSEDAKAPWSGYMDKIQTVESNGIAGIGDYAFSGAGELLRLETDASLHRIGEYAFSDCGALVFSEFASTEVIGAGAFQNDGAMKGRLTLEKVSSMGPGAFSGCTSLTNATLGNKLAILDEEVFAGCSGMVDCILPETVSEIRKGAFQNCTSLRAINIPRAVLCNQ
;
A
#
# COMPACT_ATOMS: atom_id res chain seq x y z
N MET A 1 -25.03 18.47 31.15
CA MET A 1 -25.53 17.71 30.00
C MET A 1 -26.92 18.26 29.67
N ILE A 2 -27.07 18.91 28.52
CA ILE A 2 -28.37 19.42 28.07
C ILE A 2 -29.19 18.22 27.58
N THR A 3 -30.34 17.97 28.20
CA THR A 3 -31.23 16.83 27.87
C THR A 3 -32.50 17.26 27.11
N SER A 4 -32.86 18.54 27.21
CA SER A 4 -34.01 19.15 26.55
C SER A 4 -33.73 20.63 26.28
N ILE A 5 -34.26 21.15 25.18
CA ILE A 5 -34.22 22.57 24.83
C ILE A 5 -35.64 22.97 24.41
N SER A 6 -36.07 24.17 24.82
CA SER A 6 -37.28 24.82 24.32
C SER A 6 -36.87 26.12 23.67
N ILE A 7 -37.27 26.34 22.42
CA ILE A 7 -36.99 27.56 21.67
C ILE A 7 -38.30 28.33 21.58
N GLU A 8 -38.32 29.55 22.12
CA GLU A 8 -39.53 30.37 22.20
C GLU A 8 -39.96 30.90 20.82
N GLU A 9 -41.27 31.09 20.65
CA GLU A 9 -41.81 31.83 19.49
C GLU A 9 -41.21 33.24 19.42
N GLY A 10 -40.94 33.70 18.20
CA GLY A 10 -40.23 34.95 17.91
C GLY A 10 -38.74 34.78 17.64
N ILE A 11 -38.13 33.62 17.99
CA ILE A 11 -36.78 33.29 17.54
C ILE A 11 -36.82 32.91 16.06
N THR A 12 -36.05 33.63 15.23
CA THR A 12 -36.03 33.47 13.77
C THR A 12 -34.80 32.72 13.25
N SER A 13 -33.75 32.58 14.05
CA SER A 13 -32.53 31.88 13.64
C SER A 13 -31.82 31.17 14.80
N ILE A 14 -31.15 30.06 14.47
CA ILE A 14 -30.18 29.37 15.30
C ILE A 14 -28.82 29.53 14.64
N SER A 15 -27.85 30.11 15.34
CA SER A 15 -26.52 30.37 14.78
C SER A 15 -25.66 29.10 14.61
N GLU A 16 -24.54 29.27 13.90
CA GLU A 16 -23.55 28.21 13.72
C GLU A 16 -23.13 27.59 15.07
N PHE A 17 -23.09 26.25 15.11
CA PHE A 17 -22.65 25.45 16.25
C PHE A 17 -23.44 25.63 17.57
N ALA A 18 -24.58 26.33 17.58
CA ALA A 18 -25.27 26.75 18.81
C ALA A 18 -25.58 25.63 19.81
N PHE A 19 -25.90 24.43 19.32
CA PHE A 19 -26.14 23.22 20.11
C PHE A 19 -25.26 22.05 19.66
N GLY A 20 -24.13 22.34 19.01
CA GLY A 20 -23.14 21.32 18.65
C GLY A 20 -22.71 20.52 19.88
N GLU A 21 -22.56 19.22 19.70
CA GLU A 21 -22.11 18.26 20.72
C GLU A 21 -23.01 18.19 21.97
N CYS A 22 -24.28 18.60 21.87
CA CYS A 22 -25.29 18.34 22.90
C CYS A 22 -25.69 16.86 22.94
N ALA A 23 -24.73 15.99 23.29
CA ALA A 23 -24.80 14.53 23.18
C ALA A 23 -25.91 13.86 23.99
N SER A 24 -26.56 14.58 24.92
CA SER A 24 -27.69 14.07 25.72
C SER A 24 -29.07 14.58 25.28
N LEU A 25 -29.14 15.49 24.30
CA LEU A 25 -30.39 16.01 23.77
C LEU A 25 -31.12 14.88 23.03
N LYS A 26 -32.38 14.62 23.37
CA LYS A 26 -33.15 13.49 22.82
C LYS A 26 -34.12 13.86 21.72
N ALA A 27 -34.73 15.03 21.79
CA ALA A 27 -35.70 15.50 20.82
C ALA A 27 -35.66 17.03 20.76
N ILE A 28 -36.05 17.57 19.60
CA ILE A 28 -36.25 19.01 19.43
C ILE A 28 -37.44 19.29 18.51
N GLU A 29 -38.24 20.27 18.92
CA GLU A 29 -39.33 20.85 18.14
C GLU A 29 -39.02 22.34 17.96
N PHE A 30 -38.99 22.79 16.71
CA PHE A 30 -38.70 24.17 16.36
C PHE A 30 -39.99 25.00 16.28
N PRO A 31 -40.01 26.24 16.79
CA PRO A 31 -41.18 27.11 16.73
C PRO A 31 -41.50 27.52 15.29
N ASN A 32 -42.73 27.97 15.06
CA ASN A 32 -43.16 28.39 13.72
C ASN A 32 -42.48 29.67 13.25
N SER A 33 -41.97 30.50 14.16
CA SER A 33 -41.16 31.69 13.84
C SER A 33 -39.76 31.37 13.32
N LEU A 34 -39.25 30.14 13.51
CA LEU A 34 -37.88 29.82 13.14
C LEU A 34 -37.74 29.73 11.62
N GLU A 35 -36.88 30.55 11.04
CA GLU A 35 -36.63 30.59 9.60
C GLU A 35 -35.33 29.90 9.20
N ASN A 36 -34.29 29.95 10.05
CA ASN A 36 -32.94 29.51 9.68
C ASN A 36 -32.26 28.67 10.76
N ILE A 37 -31.67 27.53 10.36
CA ILE A 37 -30.76 26.74 11.20
C ILE A 37 -29.36 26.84 10.61
N GLY A 38 -28.41 27.36 11.41
CA GLY A 38 -27.04 27.62 10.99
C GLY A 38 -26.20 26.37 10.79
N ARG A 39 -25.00 26.58 10.23
CA ARG A 39 -23.99 25.54 10.01
C ARG A 39 -23.68 24.78 11.30
N MET A 40 -23.60 23.46 11.25
CA MET A 40 -23.26 22.61 12.41
C MET A 40 -24.11 22.83 13.68
N ALA A 41 -25.30 23.45 13.59
CA ALA A 41 -26.06 23.88 14.76
C ALA A 41 -26.39 22.75 15.75
N PHE A 42 -26.58 21.52 15.28
CA PHE A 42 -26.81 20.31 16.08
C PHE A 42 -25.80 19.20 15.75
N LEU A 43 -24.61 19.54 15.25
CA LEU A 43 -23.54 18.59 14.95
C LEU A 43 -23.28 17.65 16.14
N LEU A 44 -23.11 16.34 15.92
CA LEU A 44 -22.70 15.38 16.97
C LEU A 44 -23.65 15.30 18.19
N CYS A 45 -24.92 15.68 18.06
CA CYS A 45 -25.95 15.44 19.07
C CYS A 45 -26.35 13.95 19.11
N SER A 46 -25.45 13.09 19.58
CA SER A 46 -25.49 11.64 19.38
C SER A 46 -26.72 10.91 19.94
N SER A 47 -27.45 11.51 20.89
CA SER A 47 -28.71 10.96 21.43
C SER A 47 -29.97 11.54 20.79
N LEU A 48 -29.87 12.45 19.81
CA LEU A 48 -31.03 13.10 19.22
C LEU A 48 -31.79 12.12 18.32
N GLU A 49 -33.02 11.78 18.71
CA GLU A 49 -33.86 10.78 18.03
C GLU A 49 -34.91 11.41 17.09
N THR A 50 -35.37 12.62 17.42
CA THR A 50 -36.49 13.27 16.73
C THR A 50 -36.23 14.76 16.51
N VAL A 51 -36.47 15.21 15.28
CA VAL A 51 -36.45 16.63 14.87
C VAL A 51 -37.78 16.97 14.22
N ILE A 52 -38.46 17.99 14.73
CA ILE A 52 -39.72 18.51 14.17
C ILE A 52 -39.53 19.98 13.79
N CYS A 53 -39.66 20.29 12.50
CA CYS A 53 -39.52 21.64 11.97
C CYS A 53 -40.84 22.41 12.03
N GLY A 54 -40.81 23.61 12.61
CA GLY A 54 -41.92 24.55 12.58
C GLY A 54 -42.22 25.05 11.16
N SER A 55 -43.42 25.58 10.94
CA SER A 55 -43.91 25.91 9.59
C SER A 55 -43.10 26.99 8.86
N GLY A 56 -42.42 27.88 9.61
CA GLY A 56 -41.65 29.00 9.05
C GLY A 56 -40.25 28.63 8.54
N LEU A 57 -39.76 27.42 8.80
CA LEU A 57 -38.37 27.07 8.49
C LEU A 57 -38.11 27.13 6.97
N LYS A 58 -37.08 27.88 6.58
CA LYS A 58 -36.67 28.11 5.20
C LYS A 58 -35.35 27.42 4.86
N GLU A 59 -34.40 27.42 5.80
CA GLU A 59 -33.05 26.92 5.54
C GLU A 59 -32.52 26.03 6.66
N ILE A 60 -31.95 24.89 6.26
CA ILE A 60 -31.09 24.05 7.08
C ILE A 60 -29.66 24.18 6.57
N GLY A 61 -28.75 24.65 7.43
CA GLY A 61 -27.35 24.91 7.10
C GLY A 61 -26.50 23.66 6.87
N GLU A 62 -25.29 23.87 6.38
CA GLU A 62 -24.28 22.82 6.19
C GLU A 62 -24.04 22.05 7.49
N GLN A 63 -24.07 20.72 7.41
CA GLN A 63 -23.82 19.83 8.56
C GLN A 63 -24.69 20.09 9.79
N ALA A 64 -25.82 20.79 9.66
CA ALA A 64 -26.65 21.20 10.79
C ALA A 64 -27.08 20.01 11.67
N PHE A 65 -27.33 18.85 11.07
CA PHE A 65 -27.69 17.58 11.74
C PHE A 65 -26.69 16.46 11.38
N TYR A 66 -25.40 16.79 11.28
CA TYR A 66 -24.35 15.83 10.92
C TYR A 66 -24.02 14.89 12.08
N ASN A 67 -23.84 13.60 11.74
CA ASN A 67 -23.44 12.53 12.66
C ASN A 67 -24.35 12.42 13.89
N LEU A 68 -25.63 12.15 13.61
CA LEU A 68 -26.67 11.85 14.58
C LEU A 68 -27.05 10.36 14.50
N PRO A 69 -26.23 9.46 15.08
CA PRO A 69 -26.42 8.02 14.95
C PRO A 69 -27.76 7.50 15.52
N SER A 70 -28.40 8.25 16.42
CA SER A 70 -29.68 7.89 17.02
C SER A 70 -30.89 8.51 16.31
N LEU A 71 -30.70 9.38 15.31
CA LEU A 71 -31.79 10.11 14.66
C LEU A 71 -32.65 9.14 13.85
N LYS A 72 -33.93 9.04 14.22
CA LYS A 72 -34.91 8.14 13.60
C LYS A 72 -35.93 8.88 12.77
N GLN A 73 -36.32 10.08 13.22
CA GLN A 73 -37.44 10.82 12.64
C GLN A 73 -37.08 12.28 12.42
N VAL A 74 -37.33 12.76 11.20
CA VAL A 74 -37.24 14.17 10.83
C VAL A 74 -38.54 14.57 10.13
N GLN A 75 -39.23 15.56 10.67
CA GLN A 75 -40.40 16.15 10.06
C GLN A 75 -40.04 17.53 9.49
N LEU A 76 -39.79 17.58 8.18
CA LEU A 76 -39.58 18.85 7.46
C LEU A 76 -40.92 19.53 7.18
N ASN A 77 -40.94 20.86 7.14
CA ASN A 77 -42.11 21.65 6.76
C ASN A 77 -42.23 21.82 5.24
N ASP A 78 -43.45 22.01 4.74
CA ASP A 78 -43.73 22.18 3.30
C ASP A 78 -43.14 23.48 2.69
N GLY A 79 -42.67 24.41 3.53
CA GLY A 79 -42.12 25.70 3.13
C GLY A 79 -40.60 25.77 3.04
N LEU A 80 -39.90 24.65 3.28
CA LEU A 80 -38.44 24.58 3.33
C LEU A 80 -37.82 24.76 1.94
N GLU A 81 -36.83 25.64 1.82
CA GLU A 81 -36.25 26.03 0.52
C GLU A 81 -34.86 25.40 0.28
N SER A 82 -34.08 25.19 1.34
CA SER A 82 -32.68 24.75 1.26
C SER A 82 -32.31 23.73 2.32
N ILE A 83 -31.60 22.68 1.90
CA ILE A 83 -30.93 21.70 2.77
C ILE A 83 -29.43 21.76 2.47
N GLY A 84 -28.62 22.01 3.50
CA GLY A 84 -27.18 22.20 3.43
C GLY A 84 -26.38 20.97 3.01
N ILE A 85 -25.12 21.20 2.61
CA ILE A 85 -24.13 20.14 2.36
C ILE A 85 -24.03 19.26 3.61
N ASN A 86 -24.09 17.93 3.43
CA ASN A 86 -23.99 16.95 4.51
C ASN A 86 -24.97 17.17 5.69
N ALA A 87 -26.09 17.89 5.49
CA ALA A 87 -26.98 18.30 6.58
C ALA A 87 -27.46 17.14 7.45
N PHE A 88 -27.80 15.99 6.87
CA PHE A 88 -28.20 14.77 7.57
C PHE A 88 -27.22 13.60 7.33
N SER A 89 -25.97 13.90 7.01
CA SER A 89 -24.96 12.87 6.78
C SER A 89 -24.69 12.08 8.06
N THR A 90 -24.43 10.77 7.93
CA THR A 90 -24.09 9.89 9.06
C THR A 90 -25.25 9.75 10.07
N CYS A 91 -26.50 9.84 9.61
CA CYS A 91 -27.70 9.53 10.39
C CYS A 91 -28.15 8.08 10.11
N TRP A 92 -27.41 7.10 10.63
CA TRP A 92 -27.55 5.67 10.28
C TRP A 92 -28.91 5.04 10.62
N GLU A 93 -29.68 5.63 11.53
CA GLU A 93 -31.01 5.14 11.91
C GLU A 93 -32.17 5.93 11.29
N LEU A 94 -31.89 6.94 10.45
CA LEU A 94 -32.92 7.69 9.72
C LEU A 94 -33.42 6.84 8.55
N ARG A 95 -34.62 6.28 8.66
CA ARG A 95 -35.16 5.29 7.70
C ARG A 95 -36.01 5.89 6.58
N GLU A 96 -36.59 7.05 6.83
CA GLU A 96 -37.42 7.78 5.88
C GLU A 96 -37.21 9.28 6.05
N ILE A 97 -37.36 10.02 4.95
CA ILE A 97 -37.41 11.48 4.98
C ILE A 97 -38.27 11.96 3.81
N ARG A 98 -39.22 12.84 4.09
CA ARG A 98 -40.03 13.50 3.06
C ARG A 98 -39.41 14.84 2.72
N ILE A 99 -38.87 14.95 1.50
CA ILE A 99 -38.34 16.20 0.98
C ILE A 99 -39.52 17.01 0.40
N PRO A 100 -39.71 18.29 0.77
CA PRO A 100 -40.81 19.10 0.26
C PRO A 100 -40.55 19.62 -1.16
N ASP A 101 -41.62 19.87 -1.92
CA ASP A 101 -41.59 20.34 -3.33
C ASP A 101 -40.96 21.73 -3.52
N THR A 102 -40.79 22.48 -2.43
CA THR A 102 -40.16 23.79 -2.40
C THR A 102 -38.64 23.71 -2.52
N VAL A 103 -38.02 22.60 -2.11
CA VAL A 103 -36.58 22.38 -2.31
C VAL A 103 -36.29 22.20 -3.79
N LYS A 104 -35.28 22.90 -4.30
CA LYS A 104 -34.87 22.83 -5.72
C LYS A 104 -33.59 22.04 -5.95
N VAL A 105 -32.65 22.12 -5.01
CA VAL A 105 -31.32 21.51 -5.14
C VAL A 105 -31.03 20.65 -3.94
N LEU A 106 -30.66 19.39 -4.18
CA LEU A 106 -30.07 18.54 -3.16
C LEU A 106 -28.55 18.69 -3.18
N LYS A 107 -28.00 19.33 -2.15
CA LYS A 107 -26.57 19.62 -2.03
C LYS A 107 -25.76 18.35 -1.73
N GLU A 108 -24.45 18.45 -1.92
CA GLU A 108 -23.52 17.33 -1.80
C GLU A 108 -23.71 16.58 -0.47
N GLY A 109 -23.86 15.25 -0.58
CA GLY A 109 -23.89 14.34 0.56
C GLY A 109 -24.96 14.59 1.62
N CYS A 110 -26.01 15.39 1.36
CA CYS A 110 -26.96 15.80 2.41
C CYS A 110 -27.73 14.63 3.05
N PHE A 111 -27.80 13.46 2.41
CA PHE A 111 -28.32 12.20 2.96
C PHE A 111 -27.31 11.04 2.88
N SER A 112 -26.01 11.34 2.81
CA SER A 112 -24.96 10.32 2.78
C SER A 112 -24.89 9.53 4.09
N SER A 113 -24.61 8.23 4.02
CA SER A 113 -24.51 7.33 5.17
C SER A 113 -25.74 7.42 6.08
N THR A 114 -26.92 7.49 5.48
CA THR A 114 -28.20 7.41 6.20
C THR A 114 -28.72 5.97 6.22
N GLY A 115 -29.67 5.70 7.12
CA GLY A 115 -30.39 4.42 7.19
C GLY A 115 -31.57 4.29 6.23
N LEU A 116 -31.68 5.18 5.23
CA LEU A 116 -32.86 5.28 4.37
C LEU A 116 -33.13 3.95 3.66
N VAL A 117 -34.38 3.52 3.70
CA VAL A 117 -34.84 2.30 3.00
C VAL A 117 -35.42 2.64 1.62
N SER A 118 -36.07 3.80 1.51
CA SER A 118 -36.54 4.36 0.24
C SER A 118 -36.11 5.82 0.11
N PHE A 119 -35.95 6.28 -1.14
CA PHE A 119 -35.66 7.68 -1.44
C PHE A 119 -36.57 8.18 -2.56
N ASN A 120 -37.38 9.19 -2.25
CA ASN A 120 -38.35 9.75 -3.18
C ASN A 120 -37.89 11.13 -3.64
N VAL A 121 -37.66 11.30 -4.94
CA VAL A 121 -37.32 12.59 -5.55
C VAL A 121 -38.63 13.35 -5.87
N PRO A 122 -38.95 14.45 -5.15
CA PRO A 122 -40.19 15.19 -5.39
C PRO A 122 -40.14 16.00 -6.70
N LYS A 123 -41.29 16.47 -7.18
CA LYS A 123 -41.40 17.28 -8.43
C LYS A 123 -40.57 18.57 -8.39
N GLY A 124 -40.32 19.07 -7.18
CA GLY A 124 -39.59 20.31 -6.93
C GLY A 124 -38.11 20.26 -7.31
N ILE A 125 -37.48 19.09 -7.25
CA ILE A 125 -36.03 18.96 -7.45
C ILE A 125 -35.68 19.16 -8.92
N THR A 126 -34.76 20.08 -9.16
CA THR A 126 -34.17 20.37 -10.47
C THR A 126 -32.71 19.96 -10.55
N GLU A 127 -32.03 19.82 -9.41
CA GLU A 127 -30.62 19.42 -9.36
C GLU A 127 -30.30 18.54 -8.14
N ILE A 128 -29.46 17.52 -8.35
CA ILE A 128 -28.92 16.64 -7.31
C ILE A 128 -27.41 16.61 -7.47
N LYS A 129 -26.69 16.97 -6.40
CA LYS A 129 -25.22 16.94 -6.37
C LYS A 129 -24.70 15.55 -5.99
N ASP A 130 -23.41 15.36 -6.22
CA ASP A 130 -22.72 14.08 -6.01
C ASP A 130 -22.80 13.60 -4.55
N GLY A 131 -22.63 12.29 -4.35
CA GLY A 131 -22.60 11.68 -3.03
C GLY A 131 -23.91 11.73 -2.23
N ILE A 132 -25.02 12.18 -2.83
CA ILE A 132 -26.33 12.38 -2.16
C ILE A 132 -26.74 11.22 -1.24
N LEU A 133 -26.48 9.98 -1.68
CA LEU A 133 -26.82 8.74 -0.98
C LEU A 133 -25.60 7.82 -0.78
N ASN A 134 -24.37 8.34 -0.88
CA ASN A 134 -23.15 7.54 -0.67
C ASN A 134 -23.22 6.84 0.68
N GLY A 135 -23.04 5.51 0.72
CA GLY A 135 -23.02 4.74 1.97
C GLY A 135 -24.39 4.49 2.58
N ALA A 136 -25.50 4.84 1.92
CA ALA A 136 -26.87 4.49 2.31
C ALA A 136 -27.12 2.98 2.12
N SER A 137 -26.46 2.16 2.93
CA SER A 137 -26.36 0.70 2.78
C SER A 137 -27.68 -0.07 2.93
N ARG A 138 -28.73 0.57 3.47
CA ARG A 138 -30.07 0.00 3.62
C ARG A 138 -31.03 0.39 2.50
N LEU A 139 -30.60 1.19 1.53
CA LEU A 139 -31.47 1.71 0.47
C LEU A 139 -31.89 0.59 -0.47
N GLU A 140 -33.19 0.29 -0.49
CA GLU A 140 -33.84 -0.75 -1.30
C GLU A 140 -34.49 -0.17 -2.55
N GLU A 141 -34.93 1.08 -2.50
CA GLU A 141 -35.70 1.69 -3.58
C GLU A 141 -35.40 3.18 -3.75
N ILE A 142 -35.36 3.61 -5.02
CA ILE A 142 -35.40 5.02 -5.39
C ILE A 142 -36.62 5.23 -6.29
N GLN A 143 -37.42 6.24 -5.99
CA GLN A 143 -38.55 6.65 -6.80
C GLN A 143 -38.42 8.11 -7.22
N VAL A 144 -39.00 8.45 -8.35
CA VAL A 144 -39.08 9.81 -8.86
C VAL A 144 -40.56 10.15 -9.05
N ALA A 145 -40.99 11.30 -8.56
CA ALA A 145 -42.36 11.77 -8.73
C ALA A 145 -42.73 11.80 -10.23
N PRO A 146 -43.93 11.36 -10.65
CA PRO A 146 -44.32 11.31 -12.05
C PRO A 146 -44.21 12.64 -12.79
N GLU A 147 -44.35 13.75 -12.09
CA GLU A 147 -44.27 15.12 -12.61
C GLU A 147 -42.84 15.67 -12.64
N ASN A 148 -41.85 14.93 -12.12
CA ASN A 148 -40.46 15.37 -12.19
C ASN A 148 -39.87 15.05 -13.58
N GLU A 149 -39.62 16.09 -14.36
CA GLU A 149 -39.11 15.95 -15.73
C GLU A 149 -37.58 15.79 -15.81
N ASN A 150 -36.86 16.06 -14.70
CA ASN A 150 -35.40 16.16 -14.66
C ASN A 150 -34.71 14.83 -14.33
N PHE A 151 -35.41 13.90 -13.69
CA PHE A 151 -34.82 12.64 -13.23
C PHE A 151 -35.65 11.44 -13.65
N GLN A 152 -35.03 10.27 -13.65
CA GLN A 152 -35.72 8.99 -13.78
C GLN A 152 -34.91 7.88 -13.13
N VAL A 153 -35.59 6.79 -12.79
CA VAL A 153 -34.96 5.56 -12.27
C VAL A 153 -35.06 4.46 -13.30
N ILE A 154 -33.94 3.80 -13.57
CA ILE A 154 -33.87 2.62 -14.44
C ILE A 154 -33.09 1.57 -13.66
N GLU A 155 -33.70 0.40 -13.45
CA GLU A 155 -33.09 -0.74 -12.73
C GLU A 155 -32.43 -0.31 -11.41
N ASP A 156 -33.17 0.40 -10.56
CA ASP A 156 -32.73 0.88 -9.24
C ASP A 156 -31.59 1.93 -9.23
N VAL A 157 -31.24 2.46 -10.40
CA VAL A 157 -30.24 3.53 -10.57
C VAL A 157 -30.94 4.83 -10.92
N LEU A 158 -30.61 5.91 -10.22
CA LEU A 158 -31.13 7.25 -10.44
C LEU A 158 -30.26 8.00 -11.45
N TYR A 159 -30.92 8.55 -12.47
CA TYR A 159 -30.29 9.33 -13.54
C TYR A 159 -30.89 10.73 -13.61
N SER A 160 -30.06 11.72 -13.92
CA SER A 160 -30.54 12.97 -14.50
C SER A 160 -30.82 12.81 -15.99
N LYS A 161 -31.72 13.64 -16.51
CA LYS A 161 -32.08 13.72 -17.92
C LYS A 161 -31.50 14.97 -18.56
N ARG A 162 -31.30 14.88 -19.87
CA ARG A 162 -31.11 16.01 -20.78
C ARG A 162 -32.14 15.93 -21.89
N GLU A 163 -32.18 16.95 -22.74
CA GLU A 163 -32.94 16.87 -23.99
C GLU A 163 -32.48 15.64 -24.80
N GLY A 164 -33.41 14.75 -25.13
CA GLY A 164 -33.15 13.55 -25.92
C GLY A 164 -32.53 12.35 -25.19
N GLY A 165 -32.31 12.37 -23.86
CA GLY A 165 -31.82 11.17 -23.16
C GLY A 165 -31.38 11.32 -21.71
N LEU A 166 -30.65 10.32 -21.22
CA LEU A 166 -30.01 10.29 -19.88
C LEU A 166 -28.73 11.11 -19.89
N SER A 167 -28.43 11.84 -18.81
CA SER A 167 -27.21 12.64 -18.68
C SER A 167 -26.21 12.04 -17.69
N ARG A 168 -26.54 12.00 -16.41
CA ARG A 168 -25.62 11.62 -15.33
C ARG A 168 -26.22 10.57 -14.41
N VAL A 169 -25.41 9.62 -13.95
CA VAL A 169 -25.75 8.69 -12.87
C VAL A 169 -25.49 9.35 -11.52
N LEU A 170 -26.49 9.34 -10.63
CA LEU A 170 -26.50 10.15 -9.41
C LEU A 170 -26.52 9.32 -8.11
N ALA A 171 -27.19 8.17 -8.12
CA ALA A 171 -27.31 7.28 -6.97
C ALA A 171 -27.81 5.90 -7.42
N ALA A 172 -27.69 4.89 -6.55
CA ALA A 172 -28.31 3.59 -6.75
C ALA A 172 -28.74 2.96 -5.42
N ALA A 173 -29.75 2.09 -5.44
CA ALA A 173 -30.19 1.34 -4.27
C ALA A 173 -29.28 0.13 -4.01
N TYR A 174 -28.25 0.31 -3.17
CA TYR A 174 -27.15 -0.66 -3.02
C TYR A 174 -27.52 -1.98 -2.35
N SER A 175 -28.58 -2.02 -1.55
CA SER A 175 -28.93 -3.21 -0.74
C SER A 175 -29.27 -4.44 -1.59
N LYS A 176 -29.60 -4.23 -2.86
CA LYS A 176 -29.89 -5.31 -3.82
C LYS A 176 -28.63 -5.95 -4.42
N PHE A 177 -27.47 -5.32 -4.31
CA PHE A 177 -26.23 -5.84 -4.90
C PHE A 177 -25.54 -6.86 -3.98
N GLN A 178 -25.22 -8.02 -4.55
CA GLN A 178 -24.48 -9.12 -3.93
C GLN A 178 -23.26 -9.46 -4.81
N SER A 179 -22.38 -10.35 -4.34
CA SER A 179 -21.10 -10.63 -4.98
C SER A 179 -21.19 -11.05 -6.46
N GLU A 180 -22.26 -11.74 -6.85
CA GLU A 180 -22.50 -12.17 -8.26
C GLU A 180 -23.34 -11.15 -9.06
N SER A 181 -23.79 -10.07 -8.43
CA SER A 181 -24.61 -9.06 -9.10
C SER A 181 -23.81 -8.32 -10.17
N THR A 182 -24.44 -8.17 -11.33
CA THR A 182 -23.97 -7.28 -12.39
C THR A 182 -24.74 -5.97 -12.31
N LEU A 183 -24.03 -4.87 -12.04
CA LEU A 183 -24.59 -3.52 -12.18
C LEU A 183 -24.56 -3.12 -13.65
N LYS A 184 -25.72 -2.81 -14.21
CA LYS A 184 -25.84 -2.29 -15.58
C LYS A 184 -26.15 -0.80 -15.53
N ILE A 185 -25.29 0.00 -16.15
CA ILE A 185 -25.55 1.42 -16.34
C ILE A 185 -26.23 1.60 -17.70
N ALA A 186 -27.37 2.30 -17.71
CA ALA A 186 -28.22 2.43 -18.89
C ALA A 186 -27.53 3.21 -20.02
N GLU A 187 -27.78 2.77 -21.26
CA GLU A 187 -27.26 3.44 -22.46
C GLU A 187 -27.83 4.86 -22.58
N GLY A 188 -26.99 5.79 -23.03
CA GLY A 188 -27.28 7.22 -23.10
C GLY A 188 -26.67 8.03 -21.96
N ALA A 189 -26.38 7.40 -20.81
CA ALA A 189 -25.68 8.06 -19.71
C ALA A 189 -24.26 8.48 -20.13
N GLU A 190 -23.91 9.75 -19.93
CA GLU A 190 -22.63 10.35 -20.35
C GLU A 190 -21.64 10.47 -19.20
N SER A 191 -22.10 10.53 -17.95
CA SER A 191 -21.20 10.60 -16.80
C SER A 191 -21.72 9.84 -15.57
N ILE A 192 -20.81 9.39 -14.72
CA ILE A 192 -21.13 8.87 -13.39
C ILE A 192 -20.58 9.83 -12.34
N GLY A 193 -21.42 10.27 -11.41
CA GLY A 193 -21.02 11.17 -10.35
C GLY A 193 -19.98 10.59 -9.39
N ALA A 194 -19.35 11.48 -8.61
CA ALA A 194 -18.43 11.07 -7.57
C ALA A 194 -19.15 10.26 -6.47
N ASN A 195 -18.47 9.25 -5.95
CA ASN A 195 -18.94 8.37 -4.86
C ASN A 195 -20.23 7.57 -5.13
N VAL A 196 -20.77 7.59 -6.36
CA VAL A 196 -22.10 7.03 -6.69
C VAL A 196 -22.19 5.53 -6.42
N PHE A 197 -21.10 4.77 -6.50
CA PHE A 197 -21.08 3.34 -6.23
C PHE A 197 -20.05 2.99 -5.15
N SER A 198 -19.65 3.95 -4.31
CA SER A 198 -18.69 3.67 -3.24
C SER A 198 -19.29 2.65 -2.27
N ARG A 199 -18.48 1.65 -1.88
CA ARG A 199 -18.86 0.53 -0.99
C ARG A 199 -19.96 -0.38 -1.54
N ALA A 200 -20.31 -0.24 -2.81
CA ALA A 200 -21.30 -1.12 -3.43
C ALA A 200 -20.74 -2.55 -3.54
N ARG A 201 -21.63 -3.53 -3.37
CA ARG A 201 -21.26 -4.94 -3.19
C ARG A 201 -21.44 -5.77 -4.46
N MET A 202 -21.34 -5.15 -5.64
CA MET A 202 -21.45 -5.83 -6.94
C MET A 202 -20.16 -6.55 -7.33
N GLY A 203 -20.28 -7.59 -8.17
CA GLY A 203 -19.13 -8.31 -8.74
C GLY A 203 -18.65 -7.74 -10.08
N ILE A 204 -19.59 -7.32 -10.92
CA ILE A 204 -19.34 -6.86 -12.29
C ILE A 204 -20.07 -5.53 -12.52
N VAL A 205 -19.44 -4.62 -13.25
CA VAL A 205 -20.07 -3.41 -13.77
C VAL A 205 -20.05 -3.42 -15.30
N GLN A 206 -21.21 -3.14 -15.91
CA GLN A 206 -21.39 -2.94 -17.33
C GLN A 206 -21.60 -1.45 -17.60
N LEU A 207 -20.57 -0.81 -18.14
CA LEU A 207 -20.57 0.62 -18.49
C LEU A 207 -21.05 0.79 -19.95
N PRO A 208 -21.93 1.77 -20.24
CA PRO A 208 -22.50 1.96 -21.57
C PRO A 208 -21.50 2.61 -22.54
N SER A 209 -21.77 2.46 -23.84
CA SER A 209 -20.89 3.02 -24.88
C SER A 209 -20.91 4.55 -24.94
N SER A 210 -22.03 5.15 -24.49
CA SER A 210 -22.21 6.60 -24.37
C SER A 210 -21.38 7.26 -23.27
N LEU A 211 -20.77 6.49 -22.36
CA LEU A 211 -20.11 7.05 -21.18
C LEU A 211 -18.85 7.84 -21.55
N LYS A 212 -18.73 9.05 -21.00
CA LYS A 212 -17.61 9.99 -21.19
C LYS A 212 -16.77 10.18 -19.93
N GLU A 213 -17.38 10.16 -18.75
CA GLU A 213 -16.68 10.43 -17.50
C GLU A 213 -17.07 9.48 -16.36
N ILE A 214 -16.06 8.96 -15.66
CA ILE A 214 -16.21 8.27 -14.37
C ILE A 214 -15.71 9.21 -13.28
N GLY A 215 -16.57 9.56 -12.33
CA GLY A 215 -16.25 10.48 -11.24
C GLY A 215 -15.22 9.95 -10.25
N SER A 216 -14.77 10.83 -9.35
CA SER A 216 -13.85 10.46 -8.27
C SER A 216 -14.53 9.52 -7.27
N TYR A 217 -13.78 8.57 -6.73
CA TYR A 217 -14.26 7.60 -5.72
C TYR A 217 -15.47 6.75 -6.14
N THR A 218 -15.86 6.79 -7.42
CA THR A 218 -17.13 6.22 -7.91
C THR A 218 -17.29 4.77 -7.49
N PHE A 219 -16.28 3.91 -7.64
CA PHE A 219 -16.29 2.50 -7.25
C PHE A 219 -15.31 2.21 -6.10
N SER A 220 -14.99 3.22 -5.27
CA SER A 220 -14.08 3.02 -4.15
C SER A 220 -14.67 2.03 -3.13
N TYR A 221 -13.83 1.20 -2.52
CA TYR A 221 -14.23 0.21 -1.51
C TYR A 221 -15.27 -0.82 -1.98
N CYS A 222 -15.35 -1.14 -3.27
CA CYS A 222 -16.20 -2.21 -3.78
C CYS A 222 -15.54 -3.59 -3.55
N PRO A 223 -15.96 -4.39 -2.55
CA PRO A 223 -15.17 -5.54 -2.09
C PRO A 223 -15.22 -6.74 -3.04
N TYR A 224 -16.21 -6.79 -3.94
CA TYR A 224 -16.42 -7.92 -4.86
C TYR A 224 -16.17 -7.56 -6.33
N LEU A 225 -15.96 -6.27 -6.65
CA LEU A 225 -15.72 -5.83 -8.01
C LEU A 225 -14.42 -6.46 -8.51
N SER A 226 -14.52 -7.39 -9.47
CA SER A 226 -13.38 -8.22 -9.92
C SER A 226 -12.82 -7.79 -11.27
N LYS A 227 -13.67 -7.18 -12.11
CA LYS A 227 -13.32 -6.77 -13.47
C LYS A 227 -14.01 -5.47 -13.84
N VAL A 228 -13.25 -4.60 -14.51
CA VAL A 228 -13.75 -3.35 -15.08
C VAL A 228 -13.33 -3.23 -16.54
N ASN A 229 -14.31 -3.12 -17.44
CA ASN A 229 -14.07 -2.78 -18.83
C ASN A 229 -14.48 -1.33 -19.06
N VAL A 230 -13.51 -0.41 -19.17
CA VAL A 230 -13.77 0.99 -19.48
C VAL A 230 -14.01 1.13 -21.00
N PRO A 231 -15.19 1.59 -21.44
CA PRO A 231 -15.52 1.70 -22.87
C PRO A 231 -14.69 2.74 -23.63
N ASP A 232 -14.64 2.59 -24.95
CA ASP A 232 -13.96 3.49 -25.89
C ASP A 232 -14.38 4.96 -25.78
N GLY A 233 -15.61 5.23 -25.36
CA GLY A 233 -16.16 6.57 -25.25
C GLY A 233 -15.63 7.37 -24.05
N VAL A 234 -15.10 6.69 -23.02
CA VAL A 234 -14.70 7.32 -21.76
C VAL A 234 -13.43 8.13 -21.99
N GLU A 235 -13.46 9.40 -21.60
CA GLU A 235 -12.36 10.35 -21.76
C GLU A 235 -11.63 10.56 -20.44
N LYS A 236 -12.37 10.60 -19.32
CA LYS A 236 -11.85 10.96 -18.00
C LYS A 236 -12.28 9.98 -16.91
N ILE A 237 -11.32 9.61 -16.06
CA ILE A 237 -11.53 8.82 -14.85
C ILE A 237 -11.04 9.63 -13.65
N GLY A 238 -11.88 9.77 -12.63
CA GLY A 238 -11.61 10.58 -11.45
C GLY A 238 -10.60 9.98 -10.47
N VAL A 239 -10.24 10.80 -9.48
CA VAL A 239 -9.32 10.42 -8.40
C VAL A 239 -9.90 9.24 -7.63
N GLN A 240 -9.10 8.21 -7.39
CA GLN A 240 -9.47 7.04 -6.58
C GLN A 240 -10.75 6.36 -7.04
N ALA A 241 -11.10 6.45 -8.33
CA ALA A 241 -12.32 5.87 -8.88
C ALA A 241 -12.47 4.38 -8.56
N PHE A 242 -11.37 3.64 -8.42
CA PHE A 242 -11.35 2.20 -8.12
C PHE A 242 -10.40 1.87 -6.95
N SER A 243 -10.30 2.76 -5.96
CA SER A 243 -9.45 2.50 -4.78
C SER A 243 -10.07 1.45 -3.84
N TYR A 244 -9.23 0.72 -3.10
CA TYR A 244 -9.63 -0.28 -2.12
C TYR A 244 -10.59 -1.37 -2.65
N CYS A 245 -10.53 -1.67 -3.95
CA CYS A 245 -11.28 -2.76 -4.55
C CYS A 245 -10.51 -4.07 -4.34
N SER A 246 -10.72 -4.70 -3.19
CA SER A 246 -9.92 -5.84 -2.71
C SER A 246 -10.05 -7.13 -3.54
N SER A 247 -10.99 -7.18 -4.49
CA SER A 247 -11.16 -8.29 -5.43
C SER A 247 -10.85 -7.92 -6.88
N LEU A 248 -10.50 -6.66 -7.18
CA LEU A 248 -10.27 -6.20 -8.55
C LEU A 248 -9.00 -6.86 -9.10
N GLN A 249 -9.16 -7.66 -10.15
CA GLN A 249 -8.07 -8.41 -10.79
C GLN A 249 -7.71 -7.84 -12.17
N THR A 250 -8.71 -7.36 -12.91
CA THR A 250 -8.53 -7.00 -14.32
C THR A 250 -9.18 -5.67 -14.64
N VAL A 251 -8.44 -4.82 -15.35
CA VAL A 251 -8.95 -3.56 -15.91
C VAL A 251 -8.53 -3.42 -17.36
N SER A 252 -9.45 -2.98 -18.21
CA SER A 252 -9.16 -2.58 -19.59
C SER A 252 -9.58 -1.14 -19.84
N PHE A 253 -8.70 -0.34 -20.47
CA PHE A 253 -8.98 1.03 -20.88
C PHE A 253 -9.29 1.12 -22.38
N GLY A 254 -10.43 1.71 -22.73
CA GLY A 254 -10.81 2.01 -24.10
C GLY A 254 -9.96 3.12 -24.74
N LYS A 255 -10.10 3.30 -26.06
CA LYS A 255 -9.26 4.23 -26.83
C LYS A 255 -9.40 5.72 -26.49
N GLY A 256 -10.55 6.12 -25.93
CA GLY A 256 -10.85 7.53 -25.63
C GLY A 256 -10.22 8.06 -24.35
N VAL A 257 -9.76 7.16 -23.46
CA VAL A 257 -9.29 7.53 -22.12
C VAL A 257 -8.04 8.38 -22.28
N ASN A 258 -8.12 9.64 -21.86
CA ASN A 258 -7.06 10.65 -22.02
C ASN A 258 -6.71 11.35 -20.71
N LYS A 259 -7.47 11.13 -19.63
CA LYS A 259 -7.23 11.74 -18.33
C LYS A 259 -7.54 10.80 -17.18
N LEU A 260 -6.56 10.61 -16.31
CA LEU A 260 -6.67 9.84 -15.07
C LEU A 260 -6.50 10.77 -13.86
N GLY A 261 -7.37 10.65 -12.87
CA GLY A 261 -7.20 11.26 -11.56
C GLY A 261 -6.27 10.41 -10.70
N GLY A 262 -5.09 10.92 -10.36
CA GLY A 262 -4.14 10.20 -9.52
C GLY A 262 -4.60 10.16 -8.05
N PRO A 263 -4.45 9.02 -7.32
CA PRO A 263 -4.26 7.63 -7.78
C PRO A 263 -5.59 6.94 -8.13
N VAL A 264 -5.68 6.14 -9.20
CA VAL A 264 -6.93 5.47 -9.61
C VAL A 264 -7.21 4.17 -8.83
N PHE A 265 -6.17 3.35 -8.61
CA PHE A 265 -6.26 1.98 -8.05
C PHE A 265 -5.60 1.84 -6.68
N TYR A 266 -5.54 2.91 -5.90
CA TYR A 266 -4.89 2.89 -4.58
C TYR A 266 -5.42 1.76 -3.71
N GLN A 267 -4.54 0.92 -3.16
CA GLN A 267 -4.87 -0.23 -2.29
C GLN A 267 -5.78 -1.31 -2.92
N SER A 268 -5.83 -1.38 -4.26
CA SER A 268 -6.50 -2.48 -4.98
C SER A 268 -5.50 -3.60 -5.27
N ASN A 269 -5.03 -4.25 -4.20
CA ASN A 269 -3.80 -5.08 -4.20
C ASN A 269 -3.90 -6.40 -4.99
N LYS A 270 -5.07 -6.76 -5.52
CA LYS A 270 -5.25 -7.94 -6.37
C LYS A 270 -5.21 -7.64 -7.87
N LEU A 271 -5.03 -6.37 -8.25
CA LEU A 271 -5.01 -5.98 -9.66
C LEU A 271 -3.75 -6.55 -10.32
N GLU A 272 -3.96 -7.49 -11.24
CA GLU A 272 -2.91 -8.26 -11.91
C GLU A 272 -2.78 -7.84 -13.37
N THR A 273 -3.90 -7.65 -14.06
CA THR A 273 -3.92 -7.34 -15.49
C THR A 273 -4.43 -5.94 -15.75
N ILE A 274 -3.59 -5.14 -16.40
CA ILE A 274 -3.95 -3.84 -16.96
C ILE A 274 -3.76 -3.92 -18.47
N THR A 275 -4.81 -3.58 -19.22
CA THR A 275 -4.75 -3.50 -20.69
C THR A 275 -5.25 -2.14 -21.16
N VAL A 276 -4.71 -1.68 -22.29
CA VAL A 276 -5.13 -0.45 -22.96
C VAL A 276 -5.39 -0.78 -24.42
N ALA A 277 -6.48 -0.25 -25.00
CA ALA A 277 -6.77 -0.42 -26.42
C ALA A 277 -5.58 0.07 -27.28
N PRO A 278 -5.15 -0.68 -28.31
CA PRO A 278 -3.99 -0.31 -29.14
C PRO A 278 -4.07 1.09 -29.77
N GLU A 279 -5.30 1.54 -30.07
CA GLU A 279 -5.59 2.84 -30.66
C GLU A 279 -5.56 4.00 -29.65
N ASN A 280 -5.41 3.73 -28.34
CA ASN A 280 -5.29 4.78 -27.35
C ASN A 280 -4.00 5.58 -27.60
N GLN A 281 -4.15 6.91 -27.68
CA GLN A 281 -3.09 7.86 -28.02
C GLN A 281 -2.40 8.46 -26.79
N PHE A 282 -2.87 8.17 -25.57
CA PHE A 282 -2.46 8.83 -24.33
C PHE A 282 -1.80 7.89 -23.34
N PHE A 283 -2.22 6.63 -23.33
CA PHE A 283 -1.72 5.61 -22.41
C PHE A 283 -1.32 4.34 -23.14
N GLU A 284 -0.47 3.57 -22.49
CA GLU A 284 -0.07 2.24 -22.92
C GLU A 284 0.11 1.34 -21.69
N ALA A 285 -0.27 0.07 -21.82
CA ALA A 285 0.05 -0.93 -20.80
C ALA A 285 1.19 -1.80 -21.34
N VAL A 286 2.32 -1.79 -20.65
CA VAL A 286 3.48 -2.64 -20.94
C VAL A 286 3.70 -3.55 -19.74
N GLU A 287 3.63 -4.86 -19.96
CA GLU A 287 3.83 -5.87 -18.91
C GLU A 287 2.98 -5.67 -17.64
N ASN A 288 1.71 -5.28 -17.83
CA ASN A 288 0.74 -4.94 -16.77
C ASN A 288 1.05 -3.65 -15.99
N VAL A 289 1.93 -2.79 -16.50
CA VAL A 289 2.21 -1.47 -15.95
C VAL A 289 1.65 -0.40 -16.89
N LEU A 290 0.87 0.52 -16.33
CA LEU A 290 0.23 1.61 -17.06
C LEU A 290 1.17 2.80 -17.16
N TYR A 291 1.49 3.18 -18.38
CA TYR A 291 2.34 4.31 -18.75
C TYR A 291 1.58 5.37 -19.54
N SER A 292 2.12 6.59 -19.61
CA SER A 292 1.82 7.53 -20.69
C SER A 292 2.27 6.94 -22.03
N LYS A 293 1.69 7.39 -23.15
CA LYS A 293 1.99 6.86 -24.49
C LYS A 293 3.46 7.03 -24.90
N ASP A 294 4.12 8.06 -24.40
CA ASP A 294 5.53 8.36 -24.62
C ASP A 294 6.46 7.76 -23.56
N HIS A 295 5.91 6.96 -22.64
CA HIS A 295 6.61 6.29 -21.54
C HIS A 295 7.40 7.24 -20.61
N THR A 296 6.96 8.50 -20.51
CA THR A 296 7.56 9.50 -19.59
C THR A 296 6.95 9.49 -18.19
N ILE A 297 5.74 8.92 -18.04
CA ILE A 297 5.02 8.83 -16.77
C ILE A 297 4.59 7.39 -16.49
N LEU A 298 4.96 6.83 -15.34
CA LEU A 298 4.39 5.61 -14.78
C LEU A 298 3.16 5.96 -13.93
N TYR A 299 1.97 5.53 -14.34
CA TYR A 299 0.73 5.78 -13.60
C TYR A 299 0.42 4.71 -12.57
N THR A 300 0.56 3.43 -12.93
CA THR A 300 0.24 2.31 -12.04
C THR A 300 0.98 1.05 -12.43
N TYR A 301 1.78 0.51 -11.52
CA TYR A 301 2.25 -0.86 -11.51
C TYR A 301 1.13 -1.77 -10.98
N ALA A 302 0.79 -2.84 -11.69
CA ALA A 302 -0.20 -3.81 -11.24
C ALA A 302 0.26 -4.52 -9.95
N PRO A 303 -0.40 -4.30 -8.79
CA PRO A 303 0.07 -4.78 -7.50
C PRO A 303 0.21 -6.31 -7.37
N ALA A 304 -0.56 -7.09 -8.13
CA ALA A 304 -0.53 -8.55 -8.10
C ALA A 304 0.31 -9.17 -9.23
N LYS A 305 1.10 -8.36 -9.95
CA LYS A 305 2.10 -8.85 -10.92
C LYS A 305 3.09 -9.80 -10.20
N PRO A 306 3.31 -11.04 -10.69
CA PRO A 306 4.05 -12.07 -9.96
C PRO A 306 5.57 -11.88 -9.94
N GLU A 307 6.12 -11.02 -10.80
CA GLU A 307 7.54 -10.74 -10.89
C GLU A 307 8.08 -10.09 -9.61
N THR A 308 9.20 -10.63 -9.13
CA THR A 308 9.90 -10.14 -7.93
C THR A 308 10.84 -8.97 -8.25
N GLU A 309 11.15 -8.75 -9.52
CA GLU A 309 12.05 -7.71 -9.99
C GLU A 309 11.33 -6.82 -11.00
N TYR A 310 11.52 -5.49 -10.93
CA TYR A 310 11.00 -4.58 -11.93
C TYR A 310 11.95 -3.42 -12.28
N HIS A 311 12.18 -3.24 -13.58
CA HIS A 311 12.92 -2.11 -14.13
C HIS A 311 11.95 -1.09 -14.69
N ILE A 312 11.91 0.09 -14.08
CA ILE A 312 11.17 1.21 -14.66
C ILE A 312 11.95 1.71 -15.88
N MET A 313 11.27 1.84 -17.02
CA MET A 313 11.87 2.27 -18.29
C MET A 313 12.69 3.56 -18.16
N ASP A 314 13.83 3.60 -18.84
CA ASP A 314 14.77 4.73 -18.87
C ASP A 314 14.16 6.07 -19.31
N THR A 315 13.05 6.04 -20.03
CA THR A 315 12.33 7.23 -20.48
C THR A 315 11.48 7.88 -19.39
N VAL A 316 11.22 7.19 -18.28
CA VAL A 316 10.28 7.63 -17.25
C VAL A 316 10.90 8.76 -16.43
N THR A 317 10.28 9.93 -16.48
CA THR A 317 10.67 11.12 -15.70
C THR A 317 9.81 11.34 -14.46
N GLU A 318 8.64 10.71 -14.40
CA GLU A 318 7.69 10.85 -13.30
C GLU A 318 7.02 9.51 -12.98
N ILE A 319 6.91 9.21 -11.69
CA ILE A 319 6.04 8.15 -11.17
C ILE A 319 4.90 8.84 -10.43
N SER A 320 3.67 8.53 -10.79
CA SER A 320 2.48 9.12 -10.18
C SER A 320 2.40 8.78 -8.68
N THR A 321 1.68 9.58 -7.90
CA THR A 321 1.32 9.22 -6.52
C THR A 321 0.70 7.81 -6.50
N SER A 322 1.23 6.95 -5.63
CA SER A 322 0.91 5.53 -5.52
C SER A 322 1.10 4.73 -6.82
N GLY A 323 2.01 5.17 -7.68
CA GLY A 323 2.33 4.52 -8.95
C GLY A 323 2.93 3.14 -8.76
N VAL A 324 3.69 2.90 -7.67
CA VAL A 324 4.12 1.57 -7.25
C VAL A 324 3.59 1.31 -5.86
N SER A 325 2.34 0.84 -5.77
CA SER A 325 1.65 0.68 -4.49
C SER A 325 1.07 -0.72 -4.28
N GLY A 326 1.27 -1.29 -3.10
CA GLY A 326 0.68 -2.58 -2.73
C GLY A 326 1.25 -3.78 -3.48
N ALA A 327 2.41 -3.63 -4.13
CA ALA A 327 3.05 -4.70 -4.90
C ALA A 327 3.30 -5.91 -3.99
N SER A 328 2.62 -7.01 -4.30
CA SER A 328 2.49 -8.19 -3.46
C SER A 328 3.66 -9.18 -3.62
N PHE A 329 4.39 -9.06 -4.73
CA PHE A 329 5.52 -9.93 -5.08
C PHE A 329 6.83 -9.19 -5.29
N LEU A 330 6.78 -7.89 -5.61
CA LEU A 330 7.96 -7.08 -5.90
C LEU A 330 8.93 -7.01 -4.71
N GLU A 331 10.15 -7.44 -4.94
CA GLU A 331 11.27 -7.48 -3.99
C GLU A 331 12.36 -6.46 -4.37
N GLU A 332 12.57 -6.23 -5.67
CA GLU A 332 13.58 -5.33 -6.22
C GLU A 332 12.97 -4.35 -7.23
N LEU A 333 13.27 -3.06 -7.07
CA LEU A 333 12.80 -2.00 -7.97
C LEU A 333 13.96 -1.14 -8.48
N TYR A 334 14.11 -1.03 -9.78
CA TYR A 334 15.12 -0.20 -10.43
C TYR A 334 14.46 1.06 -10.98
N LEU A 335 14.95 2.23 -10.53
CA LEU A 335 14.52 3.52 -11.05
C LEU A 335 15.48 3.98 -12.16
N PRO A 336 15.01 4.76 -13.13
CA PRO A 336 15.88 5.34 -14.14
C PRO A 336 16.52 6.64 -13.62
N GLU A 337 17.66 7.03 -14.21
CA GLU A 337 18.40 8.24 -13.85
C GLU A 337 17.59 9.53 -14.11
N THR A 338 16.61 9.45 -15.00
CA THR A 338 15.69 10.54 -15.36
C THR A 338 14.77 10.98 -14.23
N ILE A 339 14.62 10.20 -13.16
CA ILE A 339 13.84 10.62 -11.99
C ILE A 339 14.62 11.65 -11.17
N SER A 340 14.19 12.91 -11.26
CA SER A 340 14.77 14.02 -10.48
C SER A 340 14.03 14.33 -9.18
N GLU A 341 12.77 13.90 -9.05
CA GLU A 341 11.94 14.08 -7.87
C GLU A 341 11.03 12.85 -7.67
N LEU A 342 10.98 12.36 -6.43
CA LEU A 342 9.91 11.48 -5.97
C LEU A 342 8.86 12.33 -5.27
N LYS A 343 7.65 12.38 -5.84
CA LYS A 343 6.52 13.10 -5.25
C LYS A 343 5.94 12.31 -4.07
N THR A 344 4.93 12.88 -3.41
CA THR A 344 4.26 12.27 -2.27
C THR A 344 3.78 10.85 -2.55
N SER A 345 4.12 9.90 -1.66
CA SER A 345 3.59 8.53 -1.62
C SER A 345 3.67 7.77 -2.95
N VAL A 346 4.79 7.86 -3.66
CA VAL A 346 5.02 7.22 -4.95
C VAL A 346 5.19 5.69 -4.82
N ILE A 347 5.99 5.25 -3.84
CA ILE A 347 6.32 3.84 -3.59
C ILE A 347 5.79 3.47 -2.20
N THR A 348 4.61 2.85 -2.09
CA THR A 348 3.94 2.68 -0.79
C THR A 348 3.26 1.32 -0.63
N GLY A 349 3.18 0.77 0.58
CA GLY A 349 2.41 -0.47 0.78
C GLY A 349 3.05 -1.74 0.21
N ASN A 350 4.29 -1.70 -0.28
CA ASN A 350 4.98 -2.84 -0.88
C ASN A 350 5.64 -3.69 0.22
N ALA A 351 4.94 -4.70 0.71
CA ALA A 351 5.34 -5.45 1.91
C ALA A 351 6.58 -6.35 1.71
N LYS A 352 6.89 -6.73 0.47
CA LYS A 352 8.03 -7.58 0.13
C LYS A 352 9.23 -6.83 -0.45
N LEU A 353 9.10 -5.53 -0.70
CA LEU A 353 10.17 -4.75 -1.31
C LEU A 353 11.37 -4.68 -0.35
N LYS A 354 12.49 -5.24 -0.78
CA LYS A 354 13.76 -5.33 -0.06
C LYS A 354 14.78 -4.31 -0.56
N SER A 355 14.73 -3.98 -1.85
CA SER A 355 15.78 -3.18 -2.48
C SER A 355 15.24 -2.20 -3.52
N ILE A 356 15.78 -0.99 -3.52
CA ILE A 356 15.52 0.02 -4.57
C ILE A 356 16.85 0.54 -5.10
N TYR A 357 17.02 0.48 -6.42
CA TYR A 357 18.25 0.84 -7.11
C TYR A 357 18.11 2.21 -7.79
N PHE A 358 19.07 3.09 -7.54
CA PHE A 358 19.14 4.44 -8.09
C PHE A 358 20.44 4.65 -8.86
N PRO A 359 20.37 4.82 -10.20
CA PRO A 359 21.55 4.89 -11.05
C PRO A 359 22.19 6.29 -11.07
N GLY A 360 21.65 7.25 -10.32
CA GLY A 360 22.12 8.63 -10.28
C GLY A 360 22.15 9.21 -8.87
N ASN A 361 22.20 10.54 -8.80
CA ASN A 361 22.07 11.29 -7.53
C ASN A 361 20.71 11.05 -6.87
N ALA A 362 20.64 11.26 -5.56
CA ALA A 362 19.39 11.16 -4.81
C ALA A 362 18.34 12.13 -5.38
N PRO A 363 17.16 11.65 -5.82
CA PRO A 363 16.12 12.55 -6.26
C PRO A 363 15.58 13.39 -5.10
N LYS A 364 14.98 14.53 -5.40
CA LYS A 364 14.28 15.32 -4.40
C LYS A 364 13.19 14.46 -3.74
N TYR A 365 13.19 14.40 -2.42
CA TYR A 365 12.27 13.56 -1.66
C TYR A 365 11.02 14.34 -1.23
N GLY A 366 9.86 13.95 -1.77
CA GLY A 366 8.55 14.43 -1.33
C GLY A 366 8.08 13.74 -0.04
N TRP A 367 7.00 14.26 0.56
CA TRP A 367 6.46 13.73 1.80
C TRP A 367 6.10 12.24 1.69
N ASP A 368 6.69 11.39 2.53
CA ASP A 368 6.47 9.93 2.54
C ASP A 368 6.53 9.30 1.13
N SER A 369 7.50 9.74 0.31
CA SER A 369 7.65 9.26 -1.08
C SER A 369 7.80 7.75 -1.17
N ILE A 370 8.57 7.18 -0.23
CA ILE A 370 8.79 5.75 -0.06
C ILE A 370 8.32 5.40 1.36
N THR A 371 7.17 4.74 1.49
CA THR A 371 6.68 4.33 2.81
C THR A 371 7.52 3.16 3.31
N LYS A 372 8.24 3.38 4.42
CA LYS A 372 9.12 2.38 5.04
C LYS A 372 8.31 1.28 5.72
N ASN A 373 7.95 0.23 4.97
CA ASN A 373 7.12 -0.87 5.48
C ASN A 373 7.90 -2.13 5.90
N ALA A 374 9.16 -2.27 5.48
CA ALA A 374 10.03 -3.38 5.87
C ALA A 374 11.13 -2.89 6.81
N ALA A 375 11.49 -3.70 7.81
CA ALA A 375 12.58 -3.39 8.74
C ALA A 375 13.96 -3.29 8.06
N ASN A 376 14.09 -3.79 6.82
CA ASN A 376 15.37 -4.02 6.13
C ASN A 376 15.37 -3.53 4.66
N LEU A 377 14.65 -2.45 4.32
CA LEU A 377 14.70 -1.88 2.96
C LEU A 377 16.06 -1.18 2.72
N ILE A 378 16.82 -1.67 1.75
CA ILE A 378 18.14 -1.14 1.37
C ILE A 378 18.01 -0.29 0.10
N ILE A 379 18.60 0.91 0.12
CA ILE A 379 18.73 1.78 -1.04
C ILE A 379 20.11 1.57 -1.68
N TYR A 380 20.11 1.06 -2.91
CA TYR A 380 21.31 0.87 -3.70
C TYR A 380 21.56 2.13 -4.53
N ARG A 381 22.75 2.70 -4.41
CA ARG A 381 23.14 3.96 -5.05
C ARG A 381 24.54 3.87 -5.63
N ARG A 382 24.92 4.72 -6.58
CA ARG A 382 26.33 4.77 -6.99
C ARG A 382 27.23 5.32 -5.87
N ALA A 383 28.44 4.78 -5.74
CA ALA A 383 29.43 5.29 -4.78
C ALA A 383 29.81 6.77 -5.03
N ASP A 384 29.73 7.22 -6.29
CA ASP A 384 29.99 8.61 -6.70
C ASP A 384 28.75 9.52 -6.70
N SER A 385 27.58 9.00 -6.26
CA SER A 385 26.33 9.77 -6.20
C SER A 385 26.22 10.62 -4.93
N SER A 386 25.43 11.70 -5.01
CA SER A 386 25.28 12.72 -3.96
C SER A 386 23.81 12.98 -3.61
N GLY A 387 23.56 13.69 -2.49
CA GLY A 387 22.22 14.14 -2.06
C GLY A 387 21.49 13.23 -1.06
N TRP A 388 22.07 12.09 -0.71
CA TRP A 388 21.49 11.06 0.18
C TRP A 388 21.43 11.44 1.66
N ASP A 389 22.00 12.59 2.04
CA ASP A 389 21.96 13.16 3.38
C ASP A 389 20.82 14.19 3.57
N ALA A 390 20.03 14.44 2.53
CA ALA A 390 18.86 15.32 2.59
C ALA A 390 17.73 14.74 3.45
N GLU A 391 16.82 15.62 3.90
CA GLU A 391 15.61 15.23 4.64
C GLU A 391 14.78 14.23 3.81
N GLY A 392 14.35 13.13 4.43
CA GLY A 392 13.67 12.01 3.76
C GLY A 392 14.59 10.83 3.41
N TRP A 393 15.87 11.08 3.13
CA TRP A 393 16.85 10.03 2.80
C TRP A 393 17.60 9.50 4.03
N ARG A 394 17.73 10.29 5.10
CA ARG A 394 18.54 9.95 6.29
C ARG A 394 18.14 8.66 7.01
N ASP A 395 16.90 8.21 6.83
CA ASP A 395 16.35 7.07 7.56
C ASP A 395 16.55 5.73 6.83
N PHE A 396 17.15 5.70 5.64
CA PHE A 396 17.40 4.46 4.89
C PHE A 396 18.77 3.84 5.18
N GLU A 397 18.85 2.52 4.99
CA GLU A 397 20.12 1.81 4.87
C GLU A 397 20.61 1.89 3.43
N TYR A 398 21.92 2.03 3.24
CA TYR A 398 22.53 2.27 1.94
C TYR A 398 23.54 1.19 1.60
N ALA A 399 23.60 0.86 0.33
CA ALA A 399 24.58 -0.02 -0.26
C ALA A 399 25.05 0.57 -1.59
N ASP A 400 26.34 0.45 -1.91
CA ASP A 400 26.87 1.00 -3.15
C ASP A 400 26.64 0.03 -4.32
N TRP A 401 26.20 0.54 -5.46
CA TRP A 401 25.85 -0.21 -6.68
C TRP A 401 26.52 0.42 -7.90
N ASN A 402 27.10 -0.41 -8.77
CA ASN A 402 27.70 0.05 -10.02
C ASN A 402 26.87 -0.37 -11.25
N PRO A 403 26.09 0.54 -11.87
CA PRO A 403 25.31 0.25 -13.07
C PRO A 403 26.14 0.04 -14.35
N GLU A 404 27.45 0.33 -14.34
CA GLU A 404 28.29 0.35 -15.56
C GLU A 404 29.00 -0.98 -15.85
N ASN A 405 28.84 -2.01 -15.01
CA ASN A 405 29.55 -3.29 -15.13
C ASN A 405 28.93 -4.23 -16.20
N ASN A 406 28.82 -3.83 -17.45
CA ASN A 406 28.03 -4.53 -18.50
C ASN A 406 28.57 -5.90 -19.02
N SER A 407 29.21 -6.74 -18.19
CA SER A 407 29.61 -8.11 -18.55
C SER A 407 28.63 -9.13 -17.98
N GLN A 408 27.94 -9.88 -18.85
CA GLN A 408 27.24 -11.11 -18.47
C GLN A 408 28.15 -12.30 -18.76
N GLU A 409 28.49 -13.06 -17.71
CA GLU A 409 29.24 -14.31 -17.84
C GLU A 409 28.58 -15.40 -17.02
N GLU A 410 28.62 -16.63 -17.54
CA GLU A 410 27.96 -17.79 -16.95
C GLU A 410 28.85 -19.02 -17.03
N GLY A 411 28.61 -19.98 -16.14
CA GLY A 411 29.28 -21.27 -16.14
C GLY A 411 28.51 -22.30 -15.33
N GLU A 412 28.97 -23.54 -15.39
CA GLU A 412 28.34 -24.67 -14.70
C GLU A 412 29.42 -25.60 -14.13
N PHE A 413 29.16 -26.14 -12.95
CA PHE A 413 29.89 -27.28 -12.39
C PHE A 413 28.95 -28.09 -11.50
N ASP A 414 29.08 -29.43 -11.53
CA ASP A 414 28.42 -30.35 -10.59
C ASP A 414 26.92 -30.10 -10.34
N GLY A 415 26.18 -29.72 -11.37
CA GLY A 415 24.73 -29.45 -11.28
C GLY A 415 24.37 -28.10 -10.66
N ILE A 416 25.35 -27.22 -10.46
CA ILE A 416 25.21 -25.83 -10.07
C ILE A 416 25.60 -24.95 -11.26
N SER A 417 24.66 -24.14 -11.71
CA SER A 417 24.90 -23.06 -12.66
C SER A 417 25.16 -21.77 -11.91
N TRP A 418 26.13 -20.99 -12.38
CA TRP A 418 26.41 -19.66 -11.87
C TRP A 418 26.34 -18.63 -12.99
N LYS A 419 25.87 -17.44 -12.65
CA LYS A 419 25.77 -16.29 -13.56
C LYS A 419 26.20 -15.03 -12.82
N TYR A 420 27.11 -14.28 -13.43
CA TYR A 420 27.43 -12.93 -13.00
C TYR A 420 26.69 -11.92 -13.89
N GLU A 421 25.76 -11.18 -13.29
CA GLU A 421 25.09 -10.03 -13.89
C GLU A 421 25.84 -8.78 -13.49
N GLY A 422 26.84 -8.43 -14.30
CA GLY A 422 27.76 -7.37 -13.93
C GLY A 422 27.07 -6.03 -13.72
N ASP A 423 26.08 -5.67 -14.55
CA ASP A 423 25.30 -4.43 -14.44
C ASP A 423 24.59 -4.29 -13.08
N LYS A 424 24.44 -5.40 -12.37
CA LYS A 424 23.82 -5.49 -11.05
C LYS A 424 24.80 -5.84 -9.93
N GLY A 425 26.08 -6.11 -10.24
CA GLY A 425 27.05 -6.66 -9.29
C GLY A 425 26.58 -7.99 -8.68
N ARG A 426 25.74 -8.75 -9.39
CA ARG A 426 24.96 -9.86 -8.82
C ARG A 426 25.51 -11.20 -9.29
N MET A 427 25.87 -12.05 -8.34
CA MET A 427 26.30 -13.43 -8.57
C MET A 427 25.15 -14.37 -8.21
N ILE A 428 24.59 -15.04 -9.20
CA ILE A 428 23.42 -15.90 -9.07
C ILE A 428 23.86 -17.35 -9.20
N PHE A 429 23.57 -18.17 -8.19
CA PHE A 429 23.68 -19.62 -8.26
C PHE A 429 22.30 -20.23 -8.40
N THR A 430 22.17 -21.23 -9.28
CA THR A 430 20.97 -22.05 -9.40
C THR A 430 21.37 -23.51 -9.49
N GLY A 431 20.60 -24.41 -8.88
CA GLY A 431 20.86 -25.85 -8.98
C GLY A 431 20.53 -26.58 -7.69
N THR A 432 21.15 -27.74 -7.52
CA THR A 432 21.00 -28.55 -6.30
C THR A 432 22.34 -29.15 -5.92
N GLY A 433 22.59 -29.30 -4.62
CA GLY A 433 23.83 -29.89 -4.12
C GLY A 433 24.84 -28.84 -3.67
N ASP A 434 26.05 -29.29 -3.40
CA ASP A 434 27.08 -28.48 -2.75
C ASP A 434 28.02 -27.85 -3.76
N MET A 435 28.26 -26.54 -3.61
CA MET A 435 29.35 -25.87 -4.29
C MET A 435 30.69 -26.52 -3.88
N PRO A 436 31.62 -26.78 -4.84
CA PRO A 436 32.90 -27.37 -4.53
C PRO A 436 33.74 -26.41 -3.69
N ASP A 437 34.64 -26.98 -2.90
CA ASP A 437 35.57 -26.22 -2.07
C ASP A 437 36.69 -25.62 -2.93
N PHE A 438 37.04 -24.37 -2.65
CA PHE A 438 38.11 -23.63 -3.30
C PHE A 438 39.26 -23.38 -2.32
N SER A 439 40.35 -22.80 -2.84
CA SER A 439 41.48 -22.39 -2.02
C SER A 439 42.21 -21.20 -2.63
N GLU A 440 43.23 -20.68 -1.93
CA GLU A 440 44.08 -19.61 -2.46
C GLU A 440 44.74 -19.99 -3.81
N ASP A 441 45.07 -21.27 -3.99
CA ASP A 441 45.69 -21.82 -5.20
C ASP A 441 44.67 -22.28 -6.26
N ALA A 442 43.47 -22.71 -5.83
CA ALA A 442 42.40 -23.20 -6.69
C ALA A 442 41.17 -22.30 -6.56
N LYS A 443 41.24 -21.13 -7.21
CA LYS A 443 40.21 -20.09 -7.10
C LYS A 443 38.90 -20.47 -7.79
N ALA A 444 37.81 -19.92 -7.25
CA ALA A 444 36.50 -20.02 -7.87
C ALA A 444 36.48 -19.46 -9.31
N PRO A 445 35.62 -20.00 -10.21
CA PRO A 445 35.51 -19.54 -11.59
C PRO A 445 35.24 -18.04 -11.74
N TRP A 446 34.54 -17.43 -10.77
CA TRP A 446 34.23 -16.01 -10.73
C TRP A 446 35.25 -15.14 -10.00
N SER A 447 36.42 -15.67 -9.63
CA SER A 447 37.43 -14.91 -8.89
C SER A 447 37.91 -13.63 -9.59
N GLY A 448 37.76 -13.52 -10.92
CA GLY A 448 38.00 -12.27 -11.67
C GLY A 448 36.99 -11.16 -11.40
N TYR A 449 35.87 -11.47 -10.73
CA TYR A 449 34.78 -10.55 -10.39
C TYR A 449 34.72 -10.21 -8.90
N MET A 450 35.63 -10.75 -8.07
CA MET A 450 35.53 -10.67 -6.61
C MET A 450 35.37 -9.23 -6.08
N ASP A 451 36.14 -8.29 -6.64
CA ASP A 451 36.08 -6.87 -6.29
C ASP A 451 34.84 -6.12 -6.85
N LYS A 452 33.92 -6.85 -7.49
CA LYS A 452 32.71 -6.31 -8.14
C LYS A 452 31.42 -7.01 -7.69
N ILE A 453 31.54 -8.14 -6.99
CA ILE A 453 30.39 -8.88 -6.49
C ILE A 453 29.82 -8.12 -5.28
N GLN A 454 28.55 -7.75 -5.40
CA GLN A 454 27.79 -7.00 -4.40
C GLN A 454 26.68 -7.82 -3.78
N THR A 455 26.16 -8.81 -4.51
CA THR A 455 25.14 -9.74 -4.01
C THR A 455 25.45 -11.15 -4.48
N VAL A 456 25.29 -12.13 -3.58
CA VAL A 456 25.35 -13.57 -3.88
C VAL A 456 23.99 -14.18 -3.61
N GLU A 457 23.39 -14.82 -4.60
CA GLU A 457 22.13 -15.58 -4.45
C GLU A 457 22.41 -17.08 -4.52
N SER A 458 22.01 -17.82 -3.49
CA SER A 458 22.28 -19.27 -3.37
C SER A 458 21.10 -20.15 -3.81
N ASN A 459 20.37 -19.78 -4.87
CA ASN A 459 19.08 -20.38 -5.22
C ASN A 459 19.17 -21.91 -5.42
N GLY A 460 18.63 -22.68 -4.48
CA GLY A 460 18.55 -24.14 -4.50
C GLY A 460 19.82 -24.90 -4.10
N ILE A 461 20.97 -24.23 -3.92
CA ILE A 461 22.22 -24.91 -3.57
C ILE A 461 22.25 -25.27 -2.07
N ALA A 462 22.77 -26.44 -1.75
CA ALA A 462 22.82 -26.99 -0.40
C ALA A 462 23.98 -26.45 0.44
N GLY A 463 25.05 -25.98 -0.21
CA GLY A 463 26.22 -25.48 0.45
C GLY A 463 27.04 -24.53 -0.40
N ILE A 464 27.67 -23.56 0.25
CA ILE A 464 28.69 -22.68 -0.33
C ILE A 464 30.06 -23.24 0.05
N GLY A 465 30.93 -23.43 -0.94
CA GLY A 465 32.23 -24.07 -0.76
C GLY A 465 33.24 -23.19 -0.04
N ASP A 466 34.32 -23.81 0.42
CA ASP A 466 35.42 -23.09 1.07
C ASP A 466 36.00 -22.00 0.16
N TYR A 467 36.39 -20.86 0.73
CA TYR A 467 36.99 -19.71 0.03
C TYR A 467 36.19 -19.12 -1.16
N ALA A 468 34.94 -19.52 -1.38
CA ALA A 468 34.15 -19.19 -2.57
C ALA A 468 34.02 -17.68 -2.86
N PHE A 469 33.91 -16.86 -1.80
CA PHE A 469 33.81 -15.40 -1.85
C PHE A 469 34.81 -14.73 -0.89
N SER A 470 35.88 -15.43 -0.53
CA SER A 470 36.93 -14.84 0.30
C SER A 470 37.51 -13.60 -0.40
N GLY A 471 37.53 -12.48 0.30
CA GLY A 471 37.99 -11.19 -0.19
C GLY A 471 36.99 -10.46 -1.08
N ALA A 472 35.71 -10.85 -1.12
CA ALA A 472 34.66 -10.07 -1.79
C ALA A 472 34.35 -8.79 -1.00
N GLY A 473 35.28 -7.83 -1.03
CA GLY A 473 35.23 -6.62 -0.21
C GLY A 473 34.01 -5.73 -0.46
N GLU A 474 33.44 -5.80 -1.65
CA GLU A 474 32.23 -5.06 -2.07
C GLU A 474 30.94 -5.87 -1.86
N LEU A 475 31.00 -7.10 -1.31
CA LEU A 475 29.83 -7.93 -1.07
C LEU A 475 28.96 -7.31 0.02
N LEU A 476 27.76 -6.90 -0.34
CA LEU A 476 26.83 -6.22 0.56
C LEU A 476 25.83 -7.18 1.18
N ARG A 477 25.44 -8.21 0.43
CA ARG A 477 24.35 -9.12 0.80
C ARG A 477 24.57 -10.53 0.32
N LEU A 478 24.27 -11.49 1.20
CA LEU A 478 24.09 -12.90 0.84
C LEU A 478 22.60 -13.24 0.93
N GLU A 479 22.00 -13.58 -0.21
CA GLU A 479 20.62 -14.03 -0.30
C GLU A 479 20.56 -15.56 -0.30
N THR A 480 19.81 -16.09 0.67
CA THR A 480 19.69 -17.52 0.91
C THR A 480 18.24 -17.97 0.86
N ASP A 481 18.02 -19.20 0.44
CA ASP A 481 16.72 -19.86 0.51
C ASP A 481 16.76 -21.04 1.50
N ALA A 482 15.66 -21.80 1.56
CA ALA A 482 15.51 -22.89 2.52
C ALA A 482 16.46 -24.08 2.28
N SER A 483 17.16 -24.10 1.14
CA SER A 483 18.03 -25.20 0.71
C SER A 483 19.45 -25.06 1.25
N LEU A 484 19.90 -23.85 1.61
CA LEU A 484 21.28 -23.63 2.05
C LEU A 484 21.50 -24.15 3.48
N HIS A 485 22.23 -25.25 3.60
CA HIS A 485 22.50 -25.92 4.87
C HIS A 485 23.96 -25.80 5.33
N ARG A 486 24.90 -25.48 4.43
CA ARG A 486 26.32 -25.34 4.78
C ARG A 486 26.95 -24.07 4.21
N ILE A 487 27.81 -23.44 5.00
CA ILE A 487 28.75 -22.41 4.55
C ILE A 487 30.15 -22.91 4.87
N GLY A 488 31.01 -22.98 3.86
CA GLY A 488 32.36 -23.52 3.94
C GLY A 488 33.34 -22.65 4.75
N GLU A 489 34.54 -23.18 4.93
CA GLU A 489 35.65 -22.50 5.58
C GLU A 489 36.07 -21.27 4.75
N TYR A 490 36.23 -20.12 5.42
CA TYR A 490 36.60 -18.85 4.81
C TYR A 490 35.72 -18.41 3.62
N ALA A 491 34.53 -19.01 3.47
CA ALA A 491 33.68 -18.80 2.29
C ALA A 491 33.35 -17.32 2.05
N PHE A 492 33.24 -16.53 3.11
CA PHE A 492 33.01 -15.09 3.09
C PHE A 492 34.04 -14.33 3.94
N SER A 493 35.25 -14.87 4.14
CA SER A 493 36.29 -14.13 4.87
C SER A 493 36.64 -12.83 4.16
N ASP A 494 36.82 -11.75 4.92
CA ASP A 494 37.21 -10.43 4.46
C ASP A 494 36.17 -9.75 3.53
N CYS A 495 34.88 -10.06 3.71
CA CYS A 495 33.75 -9.36 3.08
C CYS A 495 33.36 -8.13 3.89
N GLY A 496 34.24 -7.13 3.94
CA GLY A 496 34.13 -5.99 4.84
C GLY A 496 32.86 -5.14 4.70
N ALA A 497 32.18 -5.18 3.55
CA ALA A 497 30.93 -4.49 3.28
C ALA A 497 29.66 -5.32 3.58
N LEU A 498 29.81 -6.59 3.95
CA LEU A 498 28.68 -7.51 4.14
C LEU A 498 27.85 -7.08 5.34
N VAL A 499 26.63 -6.64 5.06
CA VAL A 499 25.63 -6.32 6.07
C VAL A 499 24.89 -7.60 6.44
N PHE A 500 24.30 -7.60 7.64
CA PHE A 500 23.58 -8.73 8.22
C PHE A 500 22.79 -9.56 7.20
N SER A 501 23.04 -10.86 7.23
CA SER A 501 22.37 -11.87 6.39
C SER A 501 21.64 -12.86 7.30
N GLU A 502 20.42 -13.27 6.91
CA GLU A 502 19.64 -14.28 7.63
C GLU A 502 20.05 -15.70 7.22
N PHE A 503 20.29 -16.57 8.21
CA PHE A 503 20.73 -17.96 8.02
C PHE A 503 19.67 -18.94 8.52
N ALA A 504 18.44 -18.81 8.02
CA ALA A 504 17.28 -19.51 8.58
C ALA A 504 17.38 -21.04 8.52
N SER A 505 18.08 -21.58 7.52
CA SER A 505 18.18 -23.02 7.25
C SER A 505 19.60 -23.59 7.38
N THR A 506 20.59 -22.74 7.62
CA THR A 506 22.00 -23.13 7.73
C THR A 506 22.24 -23.96 8.99
N GLU A 507 22.84 -25.14 8.82
CA GLU A 507 23.15 -26.08 9.90
C GLU A 507 24.65 -26.10 10.25
N VAL A 508 25.52 -25.78 9.29
CA VAL A 508 26.98 -25.83 9.45
C VAL A 508 27.61 -24.54 8.92
N ILE A 509 28.48 -23.94 9.74
CA ILE A 509 29.31 -22.78 9.37
C ILE A 509 30.77 -23.16 9.57
N GLY A 510 31.58 -23.05 8.53
CA GLY A 510 32.99 -23.43 8.51
C GLY A 510 33.88 -22.51 9.34
N ALA A 511 35.15 -22.92 9.48
CA ALA A 511 36.18 -22.11 10.12
C ALA A 511 36.39 -20.80 9.38
N GLY A 512 36.47 -19.67 10.10
CA GLY A 512 36.70 -18.35 9.49
C GLY A 512 35.66 -17.90 8.45
N ALA A 513 34.48 -18.55 8.37
CA ALA A 513 33.52 -18.34 7.29
C ALA A 513 33.14 -16.87 7.06
N PHE A 514 33.02 -16.07 8.12
CA PHE A 514 32.73 -14.63 8.11
C PHE A 514 33.82 -13.83 8.84
N GLN A 515 35.06 -14.29 8.75
CA GLN A 515 36.17 -13.62 9.41
C GLN A 515 36.35 -12.20 8.84
N ASN A 516 36.57 -11.21 9.71
CA ASN A 516 36.80 -9.80 9.36
C ASN A 516 35.63 -9.07 8.67
N ASP A 517 34.40 -9.59 8.77
CA ASP A 517 33.21 -8.96 8.19
C ASP A 517 32.68 -7.82 9.08
N GLY A 518 33.40 -6.70 9.03
CA GLY A 518 33.23 -5.57 9.94
C GLY A 518 31.88 -4.85 9.85
N ALA A 519 31.17 -4.93 8.72
CA ALA A 519 29.89 -4.25 8.50
C ALA A 519 28.66 -5.06 8.98
N MET A 520 28.82 -6.29 9.46
CA MET A 520 27.71 -7.14 9.92
C MET A 520 27.05 -6.58 11.19
N LYS A 521 26.09 -5.67 11.01
CA LYS A 521 25.38 -4.97 12.09
C LYS A 521 24.04 -5.62 12.41
N GLY A 522 23.75 -5.84 13.68
CA GLY A 522 22.45 -6.31 14.16
C GLY A 522 22.51 -7.58 14.99
N ARG A 523 21.36 -8.27 15.09
CA ARG A 523 21.20 -9.50 15.90
C ARG A 523 21.35 -10.74 15.04
N LEU A 524 22.46 -11.46 15.22
CA LEU A 524 22.70 -12.76 14.61
C LEU A 524 21.84 -13.85 15.26
N THR A 525 21.01 -14.54 14.47
CA THR A 525 20.14 -15.61 14.94
C THR A 525 20.44 -16.89 14.18
N LEU A 526 20.93 -17.91 14.88
CA LEU A 526 21.46 -19.17 14.32
C LEU A 526 20.67 -20.38 14.84
N GLU A 527 19.35 -20.42 14.59
CA GLU A 527 18.45 -21.41 15.21
C GLU A 527 18.72 -22.86 14.78
N LYS A 528 19.18 -23.06 13.54
CA LYS A 528 19.41 -24.40 12.96
C LYS A 528 20.86 -24.85 13.01
N VAL A 529 21.79 -23.97 13.38
CA VAL A 529 23.22 -24.29 13.38
C VAL A 529 23.53 -25.33 14.45
N SER A 530 24.12 -26.45 14.01
CA SER A 530 24.63 -27.53 14.86
C SER A 530 26.13 -27.46 15.09
N SER A 531 26.89 -26.79 14.21
CA SER A 531 28.34 -26.63 14.35
C SER A 531 28.85 -25.33 13.72
N MET A 532 29.81 -24.69 14.39
CA MET A 532 30.57 -23.54 13.89
C MET A 532 32.05 -23.85 14.04
N GLY A 533 32.83 -23.65 12.98
CA GLY A 533 34.28 -23.85 13.00
C GLY A 533 35.03 -22.74 13.75
N PRO A 534 36.33 -22.94 14.03
CA PRO A 534 37.15 -21.93 14.67
C PRO A 534 37.11 -20.58 13.96
N GLY A 535 36.96 -19.48 14.71
CA GLY A 535 37.00 -18.13 14.15
C GLY A 535 35.85 -17.77 13.20
N ALA A 536 34.76 -18.54 13.14
CA ALA A 536 33.69 -18.36 12.15
C ALA A 536 33.15 -16.93 12.01
N PHE A 537 33.11 -16.15 13.10
CA PHE A 537 32.70 -14.74 13.12
C PHE A 537 33.79 -13.84 13.74
N SER A 538 35.05 -14.27 13.69
CA SER A 538 36.15 -13.50 14.28
C SER A 538 36.30 -12.17 13.56
N GLY A 539 36.35 -11.05 14.28
CA GLY A 539 36.54 -9.73 13.70
C GLY A 539 35.28 -9.06 13.16
N CYS A 540 34.09 -9.65 13.36
CA CYS A 540 32.81 -8.98 13.06
C CYS A 540 32.55 -7.83 14.06
N THR A 541 33.22 -6.69 13.86
CA THR A 541 33.26 -5.60 14.85
C THR A 541 31.92 -4.88 15.06
N SER A 542 31.04 -4.86 14.07
CA SER A 542 29.69 -4.25 14.19
C SER A 542 28.62 -5.19 14.73
N LEU A 543 28.93 -6.47 14.96
CA LEU A 543 27.96 -7.46 15.44
C LEU A 543 27.59 -7.13 16.89
N THR A 544 26.31 -6.81 17.14
CA THR A 544 25.88 -6.36 18.47
C THR A 544 25.34 -7.48 19.34
N ASN A 545 24.73 -8.51 18.76
CA ASN A 545 24.06 -9.57 19.52
C ASN A 545 24.11 -10.90 18.76
N ALA A 546 24.18 -12.01 19.50
CA ALA A 546 24.04 -13.35 18.94
C ALA A 546 23.05 -14.21 19.73
N THR A 547 22.21 -14.98 19.05
CA THR A 547 21.28 -15.96 19.64
C THR A 547 21.48 -17.30 18.94
N LEU A 548 21.97 -18.28 19.70
CA LEU A 548 22.37 -19.58 19.16
C LEU A 548 21.28 -20.63 19.41
N GLY A 549 21.03 -21.49 18.42
CA GLY A 549 19.97 -22.49 18.46
C GLY A 549 20.31 -23.75 19.27
N ASN A 550 19.27 -24.46 19.73
CA ASN A 550 19.37 -25.65 20.60
C ASN A 550 19.98 -26.90 19.93
N LYS A 551 20.59 -26.78 18.75
CA LYS A 551 21.36 -27.87 18.12
C LYS A 551 22.87 -27.76 18.39
N LEU A 552 23.36 -26.61 18.84
CA LEU A 552 24.77 -26.37 19.07
C LEU A 552 25.22 -27.01 20.41
N ALA A 553 26.27 -27.82 20.35
CA ALA A 553 26.86 -28.49 21.54
C ALA A 553 28.18 -27.86 22.00
N ILE A 554 28.96 -27.30 21.08
CA ILE A 554 30.29 -26.76 21.33
C ILE A 554 30.36 -25.36 20.74
N LEU A 555 30.90 -24.40 21.49
CA LEU A 555 31.35 -23.13 20.97
C LEU A 555 32.87 -23.21 20.76
N ASP A 556 33.31 -23.24 19.50
CA ASP A 556 34.68 -23.56 19.12
C ASP A 556 35.68 -22.41 19.40
N GLU A 557 36.96 -22.64 19.12
CA GLU A 557 38.04 -21.69 19.34
C GLU A 557 37.77 -20.38 18.59
N GLU A 558 37.91 -19.25 19.28
CA GLU A 558 37.89 -17.91 18.68
C GLU A 558 36.63 -17.55 17.85
N VAL A 559 35.51 -18.29 17.96
CA VAL A 559 34.30 -18.10 17.12
C VAL A 559 33.83 -16.64 17.04
N PHE A 560 33.81 -15.90 18.15
CA PHE A 560 33.45 -14.48 18.21
C PHE A 560 34.63 -13.59 18.62
N ALA A 561 35.88 -14.05 18.43
CA ALA A 561 37.05 -13.27 18.80
C ALA A 561 37.06 -11.91 18.08
N GLY A 562 37.28 -10.82 18.81
CA GLY A 562 37.33 -9.48 18.22
C GLY A 562 35.98 -8.88 17.82
N CYS A 563 34.83 -9.52 18.13
CA CYS A 563 33.51 -8.91 18.01
C CYS A 563 33.32 -7.78 19.05
N SER A 564 33.99 -6.65 18.82
CA SER A 564 34.09 -5.54 19.78
C SER A 564 32.77 -4.80 20.01
N GLY A 565 31.82 -4.88 19.07
CA GLY A 565 30.47 -4.36 19.21
C GLY A 565 29.49 -5.25 19.98
N MET A 566 29.86 -6.50 20.30
CA MET A 566 28.93 -7.48 20.87
C MET A 566 28.56 -7.10 22.31
N VAL A 567 27.27 -6.87 22.56
CA VAL A 567 26.71 -6.46 23.85
C VAL A 567 26.18 -7.66 24.65
N ASP A 568 25.52 -8.60 23.96
CA ASP A 568 25.08 -9.87 24.55
C ASP A 568 25.19 -11.06 23.60
N CYS A 569 25.27 -12.25 24.20
CA CYS A 569 25.22 -13.53 23.49
C CYS A 569 24.34 -14.51 24.28
N ILE A 570 23.31 -15.05 23.61
CA ILE A 570 22.41 -16.06 24.18
C ILE A 570 22.84 -17.45 23.73
N LEU A 571 23.42 -18.21 24.66
CA LEU A 571 23.82 -19.61 24.45
C LEU A 571 22.63 -20.55 24.77
N PRO A 572 22.40 -21.63 24.00
CA PRO A 572 21.39 -22.63 24.32
C PRO A 572 21.87 -23.54 25.46
N GLU A 573 20.94 -24.14 26.20
CA GLU A 573 21.26 -25.09 27.28
C GLU A 573 22.01 -26.36 26.79
N THR A 574 22.00 -26.60 25.48
CA THR A 574 22.70 -27.73 24.85
C THR A 574 24.21 -27.53 24.71
N VAL A 575 24.71 -26.30 24.84
CA VAL A 575 26.17 -26.05 24.81
C VAL A 575 26.80 -26.62 26.09
N SER A 576 27.70 -27.58 25.93
CA SER A 576 28.41 -28.25 27.03
C SER A 576 29.89 -27.86 27.13
N GLU A 577 30.44 -27.20 26.10
CA GLU A 577 31.85 -26.80 26.03
C GLU A 577 31.99 -25.42 25.35
N ILE A 578 32.79 -24.55 25.95
CA ILE A 578 33.23 -23.26 25.37
C ILE A 578 34.75 -23.32 25.27
N ARG A 579 35.28 -23.31 24.05
CA ARG A 579 36.71 -23.46 23.80
C ARG A 579 37.48 -22.15 23.92
N LYS A 580 38.80 -22.28 23.85
CA LYS A 580 39.76 -21.20 24.06
C LYS A 580 39.44 -20.01 23.16
N GLY A 581 39.36 -18.83 23.77
CA GLY A 581 39.25 -17.57 23.02
C GLY A 581 37.91 -17.29 22.35
N ALA A 582 36.87 -18.11 22.57
CA ALA A 582 35.57 -17.96 21.90
C ALA A 582 34.96 -16.55 21.93
N PHE A 583 35.24 -15.77 22.99
CA PHE A 583 34.83 -14.36 23.14
C PHE A 583 36.03 -13.42 23.42
N GLN A 584 37.23 -13.79 22.97
CA GLN A 584 38.42 -12.97 23.18
C GLN A 584 38.22 -11.59 22.55
N ASN A 585 38.58 -10.51 23.23
CA ASN A 585 38.44 -9.14 22.73
C ASN A 585 37.00 -8.69 22.37
N CYS A 586 35.96 -9.35 22.89
CA CYS A 586 34.58 -8.83 22.87
C CYS A 586 34.41 -7.72 23.91
N THR A 587 34.95 -6.53 23.63
CA THR A 587 35.08 -5.44 24.62
C THR A 587 33.76 -4.82 25.07
N SER A 588 32.68 -4.97 24.30
CA SER A 588 31.35 -4.45 24.66
C SER A 588 30.46 -5.47 25.39
N LEU A 589 30.93 -6.71 25.61
CA LEU A 589 30.09 -7.80 26.11
C LEU A 589 29.74 -7.59 27.58
N ARG A 590 28.45 -7.37 27.85
CA ARG A 590 27.93 -7.07 29.21
C ARG A 590 27.12 -8.22 29.80
N ALA A 591 26.55 -9.09 28.97
CA ALA A 591 25.73 -10.20 29.41
C ALA A 591 25.98 -11.46 28.57
N ILE A 592 26.18 -12.58 29.25
CA ILE A 592 26.22 -13.92 28.65
C ILE A 592 25.55 -14.91 29.60
N ASN A 593 24.67 -15.75 29.09
CA ASN A 593 24.15 -16.87 29.86
C ASN A 593 25.06 -18.07 29.64
N ILE A 594 25.66 -18.60 30.72
CA ILE A 594 26.47 -19.81 30.67
C ILE A 594 25.56 -21.01 30.99
N PRO A 595 25.39 -21.97 30.07
CA PRO A 595 24.58 -23.16 30.30
C PRO A 595 25.08 -23.99 31.47
N ARG A 596 24.17 -24.71 32.15
CA ARG A 596 24.54 -25.56 33.29
C ARG A 596 25.55 -26.65 32.93
N ALA A 597 25.44 -27.20 31.71
CA ALA A 597 26.31 -28.27 31.25
C ALA A 597 27.79 -27.84 31.18
N VAL A 598 28.07 -26.57 30.88
CA VAL A 598 29.44 -26.02 30.87
C VAL A 598 30.04 -25.97 32.28
N LEU A 599 29.22 -25.72 33.30
CA LEU A 599 29.67 -25.57 34.69
C LEU A 599 29.97 -26.91 35.39
N CYS A 600 29.45 -28.03 34.87
CA CYS A 600 29.60 -29.37 35.48
C CYS A 600 30.82 -30.16 34.99
N ASN A 601 31.52 -29.70 33.93
CA ASN A 601 32.71 -30.33 33.36
C ASN A 601 34.02 -29.75 33.97
N GLN A 602 34.10 -29.64 35.30
CA GLN A 602 35.35 -29.29 36.01
C GLN A 602 36.23 -30.51 36.30
#